data_AF-A0A7Z9KYF5-F1
#
_entry.id   AF-A0A7Z9KYF5-F1
#
_cell.length_a   1.000
_cell.length_b   1.000
_cell.length_c   1.000
_cell.angle_alpha   90.00
_cell.angle_beta   90.00
_cell.angle_gamma   90.00
#
_symmetry.space_group_name_H-M   'P 1'
#
loop_
_entity.id
_entity.type
_entity.pdbx_description
1 polymer ?
#
loop_
_entity_poly.entity_id
_entity_poly.type
_entity_poly.pdbx_seq_one_letter_code
_entity_poly.pdbx_strand_id
1 'polypeptide(L)'
;MEGYELRTVTKCAPDGSIISTYEQDFSWEQVRKERNQALLDSDWRAVKDRTMSQVWKDYRIALRDLPQDFPDSANDACDNFPVLPDE
;
A
#
# COMPACT_ATOMS: atom_id res chain seq x y z
N MET A 1 4.28 13.38 -23.73
CA MET A 1 3.47 12.13 -23.83
C MET A 1 4.16 11.17 -22.88
N GLU A 2 3.88 11.33 -21.59
CA GLU A 2 4.57 10.61 -20.52
C GLU A 2 4.22 9.13 -20.60
N GLY A 3 5.26 8.31 -20.64
CA GLY A 3 5.16 6.87 -20.77
C GLY A 3 4.51 6.31 -19.52
N TYR A 4 3.36 5.68 -19.69
CA TYR A 4 2.80 4.74 -18.73
C TYR A 4 3.73 3.51 -18.73
N GLU A 5 4.52 3.34 -17.67
CA GLU A 5 5.30 2.11 -17.44
C GLU A 5 4.30 0.96 -17.19
N LEU A 6 4.00 0.19 -18.22
CA LEU A 6 3.25 -1.05 -18.09
C LEU A 6 4.07 -2.04 -17.25
N ARG A 7 3.69 -2.23 -15.99
CA ARG A 7 4.36 -3.15 -15.07
C ARG A 7 3.72 -4.53 -15.14
N THR A 8 4.55 -5.53 -15.39
CA THR A 8 4.14 -6.94 -15.53
C THR A 8 4.20 -7.64 -14.18
N VAL A 9 3.05 -7.91 -13.58
CA VAL A 9 2.95 -8.69 -12.33
C VAL A 9 2.96 -10.16 -12.68
N THR A 10 3.95 -10.90 -12.16
CA THR A 10 4.10 -12.34 -12.41
C THR A 10 3.57 -13.13 -11.23
N LYS A 11 2.44 -13.83 -11.44
CA LYS A 11 1.88 -14.75 -10.46
C LYS A 11 2.61 -16.09 -10.54
N CYS A 12 3.27 -16.50 -9.46
CA CYS A 12 3.89 -17.80 -9.32
C CYS A 12 3.05 -18.75 -8.45
N ALA A 13 3.14 -20.04 -8.75
CA ALA A 13 2.62 -21.12 -7.93
C ALA A 13 3.58 -21.40 -6.75
N PRO A 14 3.11 -22.11 -5.70
CA PRO A 14 3.92 -22.44 -4.53
C PRO A 14 5.18 -23.28 -4.85
N ASP A 15 5.22 -23.92 -6.01
CA ASP A 15 6.35 -24.70 -6.55
C ASP A 15 7.37 -23.85 -7.33
N GLY A 16 7.15 -22.54 -7.45
CA GLY A 16 7.98 -21.61 -8.21
C GLY A 16 7.63 -21.52 -9.70
N SER A 17 6.62 -22.25 -10.18
CA SER A 17 6.16 -22.18 -11.57
C SER A 17 5.41 -20.87 -11.84
N ILE A 18 5.77 -20.13 -12.89
CA ILE A 18 5.03 -18.93 -13.30
C ILE A 18 3.67 -19.35 -13.88
N ILE A 19 2.58 -18.97 -13.22
CA ILE A 19 1.20 -19.26 -13.63
C ILE A 19 0.74 -18.28 -14.71
N SER A 20 0.94 -16.98 -14.48
CA SER A 20 0.50 -15.95 -15.41
C SER A 20 1.18 -14.61 -15.14
N THR A 21 1.47 -13.86 -16.20
CA THR A 21 1.93 -12.49 -16.11
C THR A 21 0.84 -11.57 -16.64
N TYR A 22 0.42 -10.58 -15.85
CA TYR A 22 -0.59 -9.60 -16.26
C TYR A 22 -0.15 -8.19 -15.87
N GLU A 23 -0.55 -7.22 -16.69
CA GLU A 23 -0.34 -5.81 -16.42
C GLU A 23 -1.50 -5.35 -15.51
N GLN A 24 -1.17 -4.87 -14.31
CA GLN A 24 -2.16 -4.38 -13.38
C GLN A 24 -1.95 -2.89 -13.17
N ASP A 25 -2.86 -2.10 -13.73
CA ASP A 25 -2.99 -0.69 -13.37
C ASP A 25 -3.86 -0.54 -12.14
N PHE A 26 -3.33 0.18 -11.16
CA PHE A 26 -4.04 0.63 -9.98
C PHE A 26 -4.49 2.06 -10.18
N SER A 27 -5.75 2.33 -9.84
CA SER A 27 -6.27 3.68 -9.79
C SER A 27 -6.04 4.30 -8.42
N TRP A 28 -5.97 5.64 -8.37
CA TRP A 28 -5.95 6.38 -7.10
C TRP A 28 -7.16 6.07 -6.20
N GLU A 29 -8.29 5.66 -6.78
CA GLU A 29 -9.47 5.24 -6.02
C GLU A 29 -9.19 3.96 -5.22
N GLN A 30 -8.56 2.97 -5.85
CA GLN A 30 -8.17 1.72 -5.18
C GLN A 30 -7.16 1.99 -4.07
N VAL A 31 -6.10 2.76 -4.35
CA VAL A 31 -5.09 3.12 -3.34
C VAL A 31 -5.71 3.85 -2.15
N ARG A 32 -6.62 4.80 -2.39
CA ARG A 32 -7.34 5.52 -1.31
C ARG A 32 -8.22 4.59 -0.50
N LYS A 33 -8.90 3.64 -1.14
CA LYS A 33 -9.76 2.67 -0.47
C LYS A 33 -8.94 1.79 0.46
N GLU A 34 -7.86 1.19 -0.04
CA GLU A 34 -6.97 0.32 0.74
C GLU A 34 -6.30 1.09 1.89
N ARG A 35 -5.81 2.31 1.62
CA ARG A 35 -5.28 3.20 2.67
C ARG A 35 -6.30 3.48 3.77
N ASN A 36 -7.53 3.81 3.40
CA ASN A 36 -8.59 4.09 4.38
C ASN A 36 -8.93 2.83 5.19
N GLN A 37 -8.95 1.66 4.56
CA GLN A 37 -9.16 0.39 5.26
C GLN A 37 -8.03 0.09 6.26
N ALA A 38 -6.78 0.23 5.85
CA ALA A 38 -5.61 0.05 6.73
C ALA A 38 -5.60 1.02 7.92
N LEU A 39 -6.04 2.28 7.71
CA LEU A 39 -6.21 3.25 8.78
C LEU A 39 -7.34 2.87 9.75
N LEU A 40 -8.44 2.29 9.25
CA LEU A 40 -9.53 1.78 10.09
C LEU A 40 -9.10 0.55 10.90
N ASP A 41 -8.42 -0.39 10.26
CA ASP A 41 -7.95 -1.64 10.88
C ASP A 41 -6.91 -1.38 11.98
N SER A 42 -6.15 -0.29 11.85
CA SER A 42 -5.21 0.18 12.87
C SER A 42 -5.80 1.19 13.87
N ASP A 43 -7.08 1.58 13.73
CA ASP A 43 -7.66 2.66 14.53
C ASP A 43 -7.86 2.29 16.00
N TRP A 44 -8.16 1.01 16.29
CA TRP A 44 -8.30 0.52 17.67
C TRP A 44 -7.02 0.67 18.51
N ARG A 45 -5.85 0.86 17.87
CA ARG A 45 -4.58 1.14 18.56
C ARG A 45 -4.42 2.61 18.95
N ALA A 46 -5.23 3.50 18.38
CA ALA A 46 -5.21 4.94 18.65
C ALA A 46 -6.21 5.38 19.74
N VAL A 47 -6.73 4.43 20.52
CA VAL A 47 -7.63 4.71 21.65
C VAL A 47 -6.92 5.34 22.84
N LYS A 48 -7.63 6.14 23.65
CA LYS A 48 -7.06 6.86 24.81
C LYS A 48 -6.43 5.95 25.87
N ASP A 49 -6.92 4.71 25.97
CA ASP A 49 -6.48 3.75 26.99
C ASP A 49 -5.13 3.09 26.65
N ARG A 50 -4.56 3.35 25.46
CA ARG A 50 -3.28 2.78 25.03
C ARG A 50 -2.37 3.84 24.44
N THR A 51 -1.08 3.72 24.73
CA THR A 51 -0.07 4.50 24.02
C THR A 51 0.35 3.74 22.77
N MET A 52 0.03 4.31 21.61
CA MET A 52 0.48 3.78 20.33
C MET A 52 2.02 3.82 20.23
N SER A 53 2.63 2.68 19.87
CA SER A 53 4.08 2.61 19.67
C SER A 53 4.51 3.47 18.47
N GLN A 54 5.80 3.82 18.42
CA GLN A 54 6.32 4.69 17.36
C GLN A 54 6.15 4.06 15.97
N VAL A 55 6.37 2.74 15.84
CA VAL A 55 6.20 2.01 14.57
C VAL A 55 4.79 2.12 14.01
N TRP A 56 3.75 2.09 14.87
CA TRP A 56 2.37 2.27 14.43
C TRP A 56 2.07 3.71 14.02
N LYS A 57 2.69 4.70 14.67
CA LYS A 57 2.57 6.11 14.27
C LYS A 57 3.20 6.32 12.89
N ASP A 58 4.41 5.81 12.69
CA ASP A 58 5.16 5.93 11.45
C ASP A 58 4.42 5.24 10.30
N TYR A 59 3.89 4.04 10.54
CA TYR A 59 3.02 3.33 9.60
C TYR A 59 1.80 4.17 9.18
N ARG A 60 1.09 4.75 10.16
CA ARG A 60 -0.09 5.59 9.90
C ARG A 60 0.24 6.92 9.22
N ILE A 61 1.45 7.46 9.42
CA ILE A 61 1.95 8.64 8.71
C ILE A 61 2.27 8.27 7.26
N ALA A 62 3.06 7.22 7.04
CA ALA A 62 3.41 6.72 5.71
C ALA A 62 2.16 6.44 4.85
N LEU A 63 1.13 5.82 5.43
CA LEU A 63 -0.15 5.63 4.73
C LEU A 63 -0.78 6.93 4.24
N ARG A 64 -0.72 8.01 5.03
CA ARG A 64 -1.29 9.31 4.67
C ARG A 64 -0.44 10.04 3.64
N ASP A 65 0.87 9.84 3.69
CA ASP A 65 1.84 10.51 2.83
C ASP A 65 2.00 9.84 1.47
N LEU A 66 1.50 8.61 1.27
CA LEU A 66 1.46 7.93 -0.04
C LEU A 66 1.08 8.82 -1.25
N PRO A 67 0.02 9.66 -1.21
CA PRO A 67 -0.33 10.52 -2.34
C PRO A 67 0.59 11.74 -2.52
N GLN A 68 1.38 12.09 -1.50
CA GLN A 68 2.37 13.16 -1.56
C GLN A 68 3.73 12.64 -2.02
N ASP A 69 4.11 11.45 -1.59
CA ASP A 69 5.38 10.81 -1.94
C ASP A 69 5.38 10.29 -3.39
N PHE A 70 4.21 9.89 -3.91
CA PHE A 70 4.05 9.34 -5.26
C PHE A 70 2.95 10.06 -6.03
N PRO A 71 3.05 11.37 -6.31
CA PRO A 71 1.95 12.17 -6.87
C PRO A 71 1.61 11.77 -8.32
N ASP A 72 2.60 11.28 -9.06
CA ASP A 72 2.50 11.08 -10.50
C ASP A 72 1.97 9.69 -10.89
N SER A 73 1.92 8.74 -9.94
CA SER A 73 1.62 7.33 -10.24
C SER A 73 0.98 6.62 -9.05
N ALA A 74 -0.26 6.18 -9.23
CA ALA A 74 -0.96 5.33 -8.27
C ALA A 74 -0.33 3.92 -8.17
N ASN A 75 0.33 3.46 -9.24
CA ASN A 75 1.06 2.19 -9.24
C ASN A 75 2.28 2.27 -8.30
N ASP A 76 3.06 3.35 -8.37
CA ASP A 76 4.21 3.52 -7.49
C ASP A 76 3.78 3.69 -6.03
N ALA A 77 2.64 4.35 -5.77
CA ALA A 77 2.04 4.40 -4.43
C ALA A 77 1.59 3.01 -3.92
N CYS A 78 1.13 2.13 -4.81
CA CYS A 78 0.74 0.77 -4.46
C CYS A 78 1.97 -0.11 -4.18
N ASP A 79 3.04 0.02 -4.96
CA ASP A 79 4.28 -0.73 -4.78
C ASP A 79 4.99 -0.36 -3.48
N ASN A 80 4.88 0.91 -3.06
CA ASN A 80 5.47 1.43 -1.83
C ASN A 80 4.45 1.46 -0.67
N PHE A 81 3.38 0.68 -0.75
CA PHE A 81 2.40 0.63 0.33
C PHE A 81 3.07 0.10 1.61
N PRO A 82 2.96 0.81 2.74
CA PRO A 82 3.69 0.45 3.94
C PRO A 82 3.20 -0.90 4.48
N VAL A 83 4.15 -1.70 4.97
CA VAL A 83 3.89 -3.02 5.53
C VAL A 83 3.30 -2.88 6.93
N LEU A 84 2.32 -3.74 7.24
CA LEU A 84 1.71 -3.80 8.57
C LEU A 84 2.80 -4.13 9.62
N PRO A 85 2.94 -3.32 10.69
CA PRO A 85 3.89 -3.62 11.77
C PRO A 85 3.46 -4.87 12.55
N ASP A 86 4.43 -5.70 12.96
CA ASP A 86 4.17 -6.92 13.73
C ASP A 86 3.71 -6.61 15.17
N GLU A 87 4.39 -5.72 15.91
CA GLU A 87 3.93 -5.13 17.20
C GLU A 87 4.54 -3.74 17.48
#